data_AF-A0A4U1CL47-F1
#
_entry.id   AF-A0A4U1CL47-F1
#
_cell.length_a   1.000
_cell.length_b   1.000
_cell.length_c   1.000
_cell.angle_alpha   90.00
_cell.angle_beta   90.00
_cell.angle_gamma   90.00
#
_symmetry.space_group_name_H-M   'P 1'
#
loop_
_entity.id
_entity.type
_entity.pdbx_description
1 polymer ?
#
loop_
_entity_poly.entity_id
_entity_poly.type
_entity_poly.pdbx_seq_one_letter_code
_entity_poly.pdbx_strand_id
1 'polypeptide(L)'
;MSHRVYIYNAKKVAEAQKTDIMFVEWGYEVPLLLQPLLFGDAFIAGNIYNTHTEPENYGIYFEAKSGLSQIQLFYNFIEQHQDELIDNVDAFLSTKEKLFAYLIKLKHPYFHVDAWDVFNMNDEGHESQAKQLLANIQQNNDAINKAIENDDISFLDFKYFDRGATLGFNSFKELLNYPDYNFGLGHIFDLDEEDSSQYNDVEIYEENKLWGLKSANGDLLMKPFFDEFYGFEYGTLAVVSKAGKYGHINKKGEIVIPLVYDDAYDFEGDYAIIKQNEKYGLITADGKIKLPAKYENLSPIGSPGSFYSAKLNGKFGVINFDDTLILPFDFDNEFEGERWDEMYYVKENGTGAKWIYSDSFKFLGKFSTKFISPILDNSSLPIHYLVNHHKYQKTNLLLANTGEVLVDNFEKVIVNETNFLIIRKNKKLGLYHSKNGLVLDFEYDEITEITTILDVLPNVFFKNIHAGEESGRYYIYKIVKDNLCGLYFLIANFETWICAVKYQDVKALSKEFFAVQEQNKWGVIDLTGQEITKVEFDEIIPVISYSGIGYGFFGDDVYLIEKEGIELADKLHLKDYVEANGEYGYYYFSNEIQKKIETYIAKN
;
A
#
# COMPACT_ATOMS: atom_id res chain seq x y z
N MET A 1 0.99 -14.36 -16.41
CA MET A 1 2.16 -13.46 -16.57
C MET A 1 1.63 -12.06 -16.41
N SER A 2 2.33 -11.19 -15.70
CA SER A 2 1.91 -9.79 -15.56
C SER A 2 2.13 -9.09 -16.90
N HIS A 3 1.10 -8.48 -17.47
CA HIS A 3 1.22 -7.69 -18.69
C HIS A 3 1.58 -6.25 -18.28
N ARG A 4 2.61 -5.67 -18.91
CA ARG A 4 3.25 -4.43 -18.48
C ARG A 4 3.52 -3.48 -19.64
N VAL A 5 3.46 -2.18 -19.37
CA VAL A 5 3.96 -1.10 -20.22
C VAL A 5 5.28 -0.60 -19.64
N TYR A 6 6.26 -0.39 -20.51
CA TYR A 6 7.58 0.11 -20.15
C TYR A 6 7.85 1.46 -20.82
N ILE A 7 8.57 2.33 -20.14
CA ILE A 7 9.08 3.58 -20.73
C ILE A 7 10.59 3.64 -20.63
N TYR A 8 11.21 3.93 -21.76
CA TYR A 8 12.66 4.06 -21.90
C TYR A 8 13.05 5.47 -22.32
N ASN A 9 14.17 5.98 -21.81
CA ASN A 9 14.88 7.07 -22.43
C ASN A 9 15.89 6.48 -23.42
N ALA A 10 15.56 6.55 -24.71
CA ALA A 10 16.21 5.81 -25.78
C ALA A 10 17.07 6.71 -26.68
N LYS A 11 18.29 6.26 -26.96
CA LYS A 11 19.26 6.98 -27.80
C LYS A 11 18.95 6.90 -29.28
N LYS A 12 18.39 5.77 -29.72
CA LYS A 12 18.05 5.49 -31.11
C LYS A 12 16.67 4.86 -31.20
N VAL A 13 16.02 5.09 -32.34
CA VAL A 13 14.74 4.47 -32.68
C VAL A 13 14.97 3.03 -33.11
N ALA A 14 14.18 2.10 -32.58
CA ALA A 14 14.15 0.68 -32.96
C ALA A 14 15.51 -0.04 -32.86
N GLU A 15 16.43 0.45 -32.01
CA GLU A 15 17.75 -0.13 -31.81
C GLU A 15 18.18 0.04 -30.33
N ALA A 16 18.06 -1.01 -29.52
CA ALA A 16 18.51 -0.96 -28.13
C ALA A 16 20.00 -0.63 -28.02
N GLN A 17 20.31 0.35 -27.17
CA GLN A 17 21.66 0.70 -26.77
C GLN A 17 21.89 0.32 -25.32
N LYS A 18 23.13 -0.04 -24.99
CA LYS A 18 23.55 -0.27 -23.59
C LYS A 18 23.34 0.95 -22.67
N THR A 19 23.21 2.13 -23.26
CA THR A 19 23.04 3.38 -22.52
C THR A 19 21.57 3.76 -22.33
N ASP A 20 20.63 3.06 -22.97
CA ASP A 20 19.20 3.37 -22.82
C ASP A 20 18.76 3.07 -21.39
N ILE A 21 17.89 3.91 -20.84
CA ILE A 21 17.46 3.83 -19.44
C ILE A 21 15.99 3.44 -19.43
N MET A 22 15.67 2.25 -18.94
CA MET A 22 14.29 1.92 -18.58
C MET A 22 13.98 2.57 -17.25
N PHE A 23 12.94 3.38 -17.17
CA PHE A 23 12.63 4.11 -15.94
C PHE A 23 11.18 3.97 -15.47
N VAL A 24 10.29 3.39 -16.27
CA VAL A 24 8.94 3.03 -15.84
C VAL A 24 8.68 1.59 -16.24
N GLU A 25 8.13 0.83 -15.30
CA GLU A 25 7.51 -0.46 -15.52
C GLU A 25 6.17 -0.45 -14.79
N TRP A 26 5.06 -0.46 -15.52
CA TRP A 26 3.74 -0.27 -14.94
C TRP A 26 2.67 -1.04 -15.69
N GLY A 27 1.62 -1.50 -14.99
CA GLY A 27 0.58 -2.45 -15.43
C GLY A 27 0.08 -2.34 -16.89
N TYR A 28 -1.21 -2.09 -17.10
CA TYR A 28 -1.80 -2.18 -18.45
C TYR A 28 -1.72 -0.87 -19.24
N GLU A 29 -1.32 0.22 -18.59
CA GLU A 29 -1.45 1.57 -19.13
C GLU A 29 -0.30 2.47 -18.67
N VAL A 30 -0.13 3.62 -19.35
CA VAL A 30 0.86 4.62 -18.97
C VAL A 30 0.34 5.47 -17.80
N PRO A 31 1.07 5.57 -16.67
CA PRO A 31 0.67 6.38 -15.52
C PRO A 31 0.36 7.83 -15.88
N LEU A 32 -0.84 8.30 -15.52
CA LEU A 32 -1.31 9.64 -15.90
C LEU A 32 -0.37 10.77 -15.45
N LEU A 33 0.20 10.66 -14.24
CA LEU A 33 1.12 11.65 -13.67
C LEU A 33 2.47 11.76 -14.41
N LEU A 34 2.79 10.79 -15.28
CA LEU A 34 3.99 10.76 -16.10
C LEU A 34 3.72 10.98 -17.60
N GLN A 35 2.45 10.97 -18.04
CA GLN A 35 2.09 11.21 -19.45
C GLN A 35 2.57 12.54 -20.04
N PRO A 36 2.77 13.63 -19.25
CA PRO A 36 3.43 14.83 -19.76
C PRO A 36 4.86 14.61 -20.29
N LEU A 37 5.56 13.53 -19.91
CA LEU A 37 6.83 13.15 -20.55
C LEU A 37 6.63 12.70 -22.01
N LEU A 38 5.44 12.26 -22.36
CA LEU A 38 5.07 11.75 -23.68
C LEU A 38 4.36 12.86 -24.49
N PHE A 39 5.00 14.04 -24.54
CA PHE A 39 4.46 15.23 -25.19
C PHE A 39 5.30 15.65 -26.40
N GLY A 40 4.63 16.25 -27.38
CA GLY A 40 5.24 16.75 -28.61
C GLY A 40 5.14 15.79 -29.78
N ASP A 41 6.09 15.89 -30.71
CA ASP A 41 6.11 15.06 -31.91
C ASP A 41 6.28 13.58 -31.54
N ALA A 42 5.35 12.76 -32.05
CA ALA A 42 5.30 11.33 -31.79
C ALA A 42 5.24 10.54 -33.09
N PHE A 43 5.84 9.35 -33.10
CA PHE A 43 5.76 8.42 -34.22
C PHE A 43 5.87 6.96 -33.75
N ILE A 44 5.36 6.05 -34.57
CA ILE A 44 5.36 4.61 -34.29
C ILE A 44 6.53 3.97 -35.02
N ALA A 45 7.31 3.16 -34.30
CA ALA A 45 8.46 2.43 -34.83
C ALA A 45 8.68 1.14 -34.03
N GLY A 46 9.71 0.35 -34.38
CA GLY A 46 9.99 -0.92 -33.72
C GLY A 46 10.35 -0.76 -32.23
N ASN A 47 10.01 -1.75 -31.40
CA ASN A 47 10.45 -1.78 -30.00
C ASN A 47 11.96 -2.06 -29.88
N ILE A 48 12.58 -1.65 -28.76
CA ILE A 48 14.03 -1.81 -28.55
C ILE A 48 14.42 -3.05 -27.71
N TYR A 49 13.64 -3.45 -26.70
CA TYR A 49 14.04 -4.54 -25.78
C TYR A 49 13.34 -5.88 -26.03
N ASN A 50 12.11 -5.84 -26.53
CA ASN A 50 11.40 -7.03 -26.98
C ASN A 50 11.88 -7.43 -28.38
N THR A 51 13.06 -8.04 -28.48
CA THR A 51 13.60 -8.55 -29.76
C THR A 51 12.91 -9.84 -30.20
N HIS A 52 11.58 -9.85 -30.24
CA HIS A 52 10.84 -10.88 -30.94
C HIS A 52 11.05 -10.66 -32.44
N THR A 53 11.46 -11.69 -33.16
CA THR A 53 11.58 -11.70 -34.63
C THR A 53 10.21 -11.68 -35.33
N GLU A 54 9.17 -11.26 -34.61
CA GLU A 54 7.79 -11.32 -35.07
C GLU A 54 7.44 -10.08 -35.92
N PRO A 55 6.61 -10.26 -36.94
CA PRO A 55 6.35 -9.23 -37.96
C PRO A 55 5.54 -8.02 -37.44
N GLU A 56 5.05 -8.04 -36.20
CA GLU A 56 4.25 -6.97 -35.60
C GLU A 56 4.82 -6.57 -34.23
N ASN A 57 5.88 -5.77 -34.22
CA ASN A 57 6.57 -5.36 -32.99
C ASN A 57 6.75 -3.84 -32.97
N TYR A 58 5.69 -3.12 -32.56
CA TYR A 58 5.65 -1.67 -32.61
C TYR A 58 5.51 -1.04 -31.21
N GLY A 59 6.14 0.11 -31.05
CA GLY A 59 6.03 1.00 -29.90
C GLY A 59 5.97 2.46 -30.34
N ILE A 60 5.85 3.35 -29.35
CA ILE A 60 5.61 4.78 -29.59
C ILE A 60 6.83 5.57 -29.13
N TYR A 61 7.32 6.48 -29.97
CA TYR A 61 8.46 7.34 -29.65
C TYR A 61 7.99 8.79 -29.57
N PHE A 62 8.51 9.50 -28.57
CA PHE A 62 8.30 10.93 -28.34
C PHE A 62 9.65 11.64 -28.24
N GLU A 63 9.70 12.91 -28.63
CA GLU A 63 10.89 13.75 -28.43
C GLU A 63 11.06 14.09 -26.94
N ALA A 64 12.20 13.70 -26.36
CA ALA A 64 12.37 13.73 -24.91
C ALA A 64 12.42 15.15 -24.33
N LYS A 65 12.98 16.12 -25.05
CA LYS A 65 13.12 17.50 -24.55
C LYS A 65 11.76 18.17 -24.36
N SER A 66 10.84 17.94 -25.28
CA SER A 66 9.46 18.45 -25.23
C SER A 66 8.72 17.87 -24.03
N GLY A 67 8.83 16.55 -23.84
CA GLY A 67 8.31 15.87 -22.66
C GLY A 67 8.86 16.39 -21.32
N LEU A 68 10.18 16.53 -21.20
CA LEU A 68 10.82 17.05 -20.00
C LEU A 68 10.40 18.49 -19.68
N SER A 69 10.22 19.32 -20.71
CA SER A 69 9.74 20.70 -20.52
C SER A 69 8.27 20.70 -20.08
N GLN A 70 7.46 19.82 -20.66
CA GLN A 70 6.03 19.74 -20.40
C GLN A 70 5.70 19.22 -19.00
N ILE A 71 6.38 18.17 -18.54
CA ILE A 71 6.20 17.68 -17.17
C ILE A 71 6.61 18.72 -16.13
N GLN A 72 7.63 19.54 -16.42
CA GLN A 72 8.02 20.65 -15.55
C GLN A 72 6.89 21.69 -15.44
N LEU A 73 6.28 22.08 -16.56
CA LEU A 73 5.13 23.00 -16.55
C LEU A 73 3.95 22.42 -15.77
N PHE A 74 3.67 21.13 -15.94
CA PHE A 74 2.58 20.45 -15.24
C PHE A 74 2.79 20.44 -13.73
N TYR A 75 3.96 20.06 -13.22
CA TYR A 75 4.22 20.04 -11.78
C TYR A 75 4.35 21.45 -11.18
N ASN A 76 4.67 22.47 -11.98
CA ASN A 76 4.59 23.86 -11.52
C ASN A 76 3.14 24.33 -11.41
N PHE A 77 2.29 23.94 -12.35
CA PHE A 77 0.86 24.19 -12.28
C PHE A 77 0.23 23.51 -11.05
N ILE A 78 0.55 22.23 -10.80
CA ILE A 78 0.09 21.53 -9.60
C ILE A 78 0.53 22.25 -8.32
N GLU A 79 1.81 22.66 -8.23
CA GLU A 79 2.33 23.41 -7.08
C GLU A 79 1.61 24.76 -6.89
N GLN A 80 1.33 25.47 -7.98
CA GLN A 80 0.59 26.72 -7.94
C GLN A 80 -0.82 26.55 -7.36
N HIS A 81 -1.46 25.42 -7.64
CA HIS A 81 -2.81 25.06 -7.16
C HIS A 81 -2.79 24.08 -5.99
N GLN A 82 -1.70 24.06 -5.20
CA GLN A 82 -1.50 23.10 -4.11
C GLN A 82 -2.61 23.12 -3.05
N ASP A 83 -3.20 24.27 -2.75
CA ASP A 83 -4.27 24.40 -1.76
C ASP A 83 -5.54 23.62 -2.15
N GLU A 84 -5.75 23.38 -3.45
CA GLU A 84 -6.90 22.65 -3.98
C GLU A 84 -6.53 21.20 -4.28
N LEU A 85 -5.33 20.96 -4.82
CA LEU A 85 -4.92 19.68 -5.38
C LEU A 85 -4.11 18.79 -4.44
N ILE A 86 -3.47 19.31 -3.40
CA ILE A 86 -2.49 18.56 -2.59
C ILE A 86 -2.94 18.48 -1.13
N ASP A 87 -2.99 17.25 -0.60
CA ASP A 87 -3.36 17.00 0.79
C ASP A 87 -2.17 17.17 1.76
N ASN A 88 -0.95 16.89 1.29
CA ASN A 88 0.29 17.08 2.03
C ASN A 88 1.35 17.79 1.17
N VAL A 89 1.46 19.11 1.36
CA VAL A 89 2.33 19.98 0.56
C VAL A 89 3.81 19.65 0.76
N ASP A 90 4.25 19.40 1.99
CA ASP A 90 5.65 19.10 2.27
C ASP A 90 6.09 17.79 1.61
N ALA A 91 5.22 16.76 1.66
CA ALA A 91 5.45 15.49 0.97
C ALA A 91 5.51 15.69 -0.56
N PHE A 92 4.58 16.48 -1.12
CA PHE A 92 4.59 16.80 -2.55
C PHE A 92 5.88 17.51 -2.98
N LEU A 93 6.31 18.54 -2.26
CA LEU A 93 7.53 19.30 -2.59
C LEU A 93 8.78 18.43 -2.53
N SER A 94 8.92 17.63 -1.47
CA SER A 94 10.03 16.67 -1.33
C SER A 94 10.03 15.63 -2.47
N THR A 95 8.87 15.04 -2.77
CA THR A 95 8.76 14.04 -3.83
C THR A 95 8.97 14.64 -5.22
N LYS A 96 8.45 15.85 -5.47
CA LYS A 96 8.71 16.62 -6.69
C LYS A 96 10.22 16.82 -6.88
N GLU A 97 10.95 17.24 -5.86
CA GLU A 97 12.40 17.41 -5.94
C GLU A 97 13.10 16.10 -6.34
N LYS A 98 12.73 14.98 -5.71
CA LYS A 98 13.28 13.65 -6.03
C LYS A 98 13.00 13.23 -7.47
N LEU A 99 11.75 13.41 -7.93
CA LEU A 99 11.34 13.10 -9.30
C LEU A 99 12.16 13.91 -10.31
N PHE A 100 12.26 15.23 -10.14
CA PHE A 100 13.01 16.07 -11.07
C PHE A 100 14.52 15.82 -11.01
N ALA A 101 15.07 15.49 -9.85
CA ALA A 101 16.46 15.06 -9.73
C ALA A 101 16.74 13.77 -10.55
N TYR A 102 15.77 12.86 -10.63
CA TYR A 102 15.85 11.69 -11.50
C TYR A 102 15.71 12.07 -12.97
N LEU A 103 14.69 12.84 -13.35
CA LEU A 103 14.39 13.19 -14.74
C LEU A 103 15.54 13.94 -15.45
N ILE A 104 16.31 14.76 -14.72
CA ILE A 104 17.50 15.46 -15.27
C ILE A 104 18.57 14.48 -15.78
N LYS A 105 18.57 13.22 -15.32
CA LYS A 105 19.50 12.17 -15.77
C LYS A 105 19.15 11.62 -17.16
N LEU A 106 17.91 11.80 -17.63
CA LEU A 106 17.40 11.26 -18.89
C LEU A 106 17.86 12.13 -20.06
N LYS A 107 19.04 11.83 -20.63
CA LYS A 107 19.75 12.67 -21.62
C LYS A 107 19.54 12.25 -23.08
N HIS A 108 18.90 11.10 -23.33
CA HIS A 108 18.72 10.62 -24.69
C HIS A 108 17.56 11.33 -25.41
N PRO A 109 17.60 11.43 -26.75
CA PRO A 109 16.64 12.21 -27.53
C PRO A 109 15.21 11.70 -27.53
N TYR A 110 14.95 10.43 -27.17
CA TYR A 110 13.61 9.86 -27.28
C TYR A 110 13.11 9.30 -25.96
N PHE A 111 11.80 9.44 -25.72
CA PHE A 111 11.07 8.56 -24.82
C PHE A 111 10.35 7.50 -25.65
N HIS A 112 10.57 6.23 -25.33
CA HIS A 112 9.96 5.10 -26.03
C HIS A 112 9.01 4.37 -25.09
N VAL A 113 7.75 4.23 -25.51
CA VAL A 113 6.72 3.43 -24.86
C VAL A 113 6.70 2.05 -25.52
N ASP A 114 7.05 1.03 -24.75
CA ASP A 114 6.95 -0.38 -25.12
C ASP A 114 5.74 -0.98 -24.41
N ALA A 115 4.69 -1.28 -25.18
CA ALA A 115 3.45 -1.88 -24.67
C ALA A 115 3.20 -3.27 -25.26
N TRP A 116 4.26 -3.95 -25.73
CA TRP A 116 4.16 -5.24 -26.43
C TRP A 116 3.42 -6.30 -25.60
N ASP A 117 3.71 -6.40 -24.30
CA ASP A 117 3.06 -7.36 -23.39
C ASP A 117 1.53 -7.14 -23.30
N VAL A 118 1.11 -5.88 -23.34
CA VAL A 118 -0.30 -5.48 -23.32
C VAL A 118 -0.96 -5.70 -24.67
N PHE A 119 -0.26 -5.35 -25.76
CA PHE A 119 -0.79 -5.54 -27.11
C PHE A 119 -1.07 -7.00 -27.45
N ASN A 120 -0.30 -7.94 -26.89
CA ASN A 120 -0.54 -9.38 -27.07
C ASN A 120 -1.79 -9.92 -26.36
N MET A 121 -2.53 -9.10 -25.62
CA MET A 121 -3.77 -9.52 -24.98
C MET A 121 -4.99 -9.46 -25.92
N ASN A 122 -4.83 -8.90 -27.11
CA ASN A 122 -5.88 -8.72 -28.10
C ASN A 122 -5.40 -9.26 -29.47
N ASP A 123 -6.34 -9.73 -30.28
CA ASP A 123 -6.10 -10.19 -31.65
C ASP A 123 -5.88 -9.03 -32.65
N GLU A 124 -6.00 -7.77 -32.19
CA GLU A 124 -5.70 -6.58 -33.00
C GLU A 124 -4.20 -6.40 -33.25
N GLY A 125 -3.84 -5.93 -34.45
CA GLY A 125 -2.43 -5.74 -34.79
C GLY A 125 -1.75 -4.63 -33.98
N HIS A 126 -0.48 -4.82 -33.62
CA HIS A 126 0.26 -3.93 -32.70
C HIS A 126 0.34 -2.48 -33.18
N GLU A 127 0.43 -2.27 -34.51
CA GLU A 127 0.42 -0.91 -35.07
C GLU A 127 -0.91 -0.18 -34.81
N SER A 128 -2.04 -0.90 -34.86
CA SER A 128 -3.37 -0.34 -34.58
C SER A 128 -3.50 0.03 -33.11
N GLN A 129 -3.09 -0.88 -32.23
CA GLN A 129 -3.10 -0.66 -30.79
C GLN A 129 -2.16 0.48 -30.37
N ALA A 130 -0.98 0.60 -30.99
CA ALA A 130 -0.07 1.72 -30.78
C ALA A 130 -0.67 3.06 -31.22
N LYS A 131 -1.43 3.10 -32.33
CA LYS A 131 -2.15 4.31 -32.75
C LYS A 131 -3.23 4.71 -31.76
N GLN A 132 -3.96 3.74 -31.21
CA GLN A 132 -4.99 4.00 -30.21
C GLN A 132 -4.38 4.50 -28.90
N LEU A 133 -3.34 3.84 -28.40
CA LEU A 133 -2.62 4.27 -27.19
C LEU A 133 -2.03 5.68 -27.36
N LEU A 134 -1.45 5.98 -28.53
CA LEU A 134 -0.97 7.33 -28.84
C LEU A 134 -2.12 8.36 -28.80
N ALA A 135 -3.28 8.06 -29.36
CA ALA A 135 -4.43 8.95 -29.34
C ALA A 135 -4.93 9.21 -27.90
N ASN A 136 -4.94 8.17 -27.05
CA ASN A 136 -5.33 8.31 -25.64
C ASN A 136 -4.33 9.19 -24.87
N ILE A 137 -3.02 9.00 -25.06
CA ILE A 137 -1.98 9.84 -24.46
C ILE A 137 -2.12 11.30 -24.92
N GLN A 138 -2.41 11.52 -26.21
CA GLN A 138 -2.63 12.86 -26.75
C GLN A 138 -3.85 13.54 -26.15
N GLN A 139 -4.98 12.82 -26.02
CA GLN A 139 -6.18 13.33 -25.37
C GLN A 139 -5.90 13.78 -23.92
N ASN A 140 -5.17 12.97 -23.16
CA ASN A 140 -4.83 13.27 -21.77
C ASN A 140 -3.92 14.50 -21.68
N ASN A 141 -2.90 14.58 -22.53
CA ASN A 141 -2.00 15.74 -22.59
C ASN A 141 -2.72 17.01 -23.06
N ASP A 142 -3.73 16.91 -23.93
CA ASP A 142 -4.57 18.06 -24.30
C ASP A 142 -5.38 18.61 -23.11
N ALA A 143 -5.89 17.73 -22.25
CA ALA A 143 -6.59 18.14 -21.02
C ALA A 143 -5.63 18.84 -20.05
N ILE A 144 -4.44 18.26 -19.83
CA ILE A 144 -3.39 18.84 -19.00
C ILE A 144 -2.92 20.20 -19.54
N ASN A 145 -2.72 20.31 -20.85
CA ASN A 145 -2.31 21.56 -21.48
C ASN A 145 -3.37 22.65 -21.36
N LYS A 146 -4.65 22.30 -21.54
CA LYS A 146 -5.74 23.27 -21.32
C LYS A 146 -5.76 23.77 -19.88
N ALA A 147 -5.52 22.89 -18.91
CA ALA A 147 -5.42 23.28 -17.50
C ALA A 147 -4.28 24.30 -17.29
N ILE A 148 -3.09 24.01 -17.81
CA ILE A 148 -1.90 24.87 -17.69
C ILE A 148 -2.10 26.21 -18.42
N GLU A 149 -2.57 26.19 -19.67
CA GLU A 149 -2.72 27.39 -20.50
C GLU A 149 -3.80 28.35 -19.98
N ASN A 150 -4.86 27.82 -19.37
CA ASN A 150 -5.97 28.61 -18.84
C ASN A 150 -5.84 28.87 -17.33
N ASP A 151 -4.80 28.33 -16.69
CA ASP A 151 -4.62 28.36 -15.24
C ASP A 151 -5.86 27.85 -14.47
N ASP A 152 -6.47 26.77 -14.96
CA ASP A 152 -7.79 26.29 -14.52
C ASP A 152 -7.80 24.78 -14.30
N ILE A 153 -7.87 24.38 -13.02
CA ILE A 153 -7.88 22.96 -12.60
C ILE A 153 -9.13 22.20 -13.05
N SER A 154 -10.20 22.86 -13.49
CA SER A 154 -11.42 22.19 -13.93
C SER A 154 -11.21 21.35 -15.21
N PHE A 155 -10.17 21.66 -15.99
CA PHE A 155 -9.73 20.83 -17.12
C PHE A 155 -9.06 19.52 -16.69
N LEU A 156 -8.75 19.35 -15.40
CA LEU A 156 -8.28 18.08 -14.82
C LEU A 156 -9.43 17.15 -14.40
N ASP A 157 -10.69 17.51 -14.70
CA ASP A 157 -11.83 16.61 -14.55
C ASP A 157 -11.70 15.38 -15.48
N PHE A 158 -11.92 14.19 -14.92
CA PHE A 158 -11.77 12.90 -15.60
C PHE A 158 -12.62 12.73 -16.86
N LYS A 159 -13.68 13.52 -17.05
CA LYS A 159 -14.43 13.53 -18.32
C LYS A 159 -13.57 13.96 -19.54
N TYR A 160 -12.44 14.61 -19.32
CA TYR A 160 -11.53 15.03 -20.38
C TYR A 160 -10.43 14.01 -20.68
N PHE A 161 -10.21 13.04 -19.79
CA PHE A 161 -9.19 12.02 -19.94
C PHE A 161 -9.74 10.75 -20.58
N ASP A 162 -8.85 9.97 -21.16
CA ASP A 162 -9.12 8.58 -21.46
C ASP A 162 -9.49 7.83 -20.18
N ARG A 163 -10.52 6.98 -20.28
CA ARG A 163 -11.06 6.28 -19.12
C ARG A 163 -10.01 5.38 -18.50
N GLY A 164 -9.16 4.75 -19.31
CA GLY A 164 -8.08 3.90 -18.84
C GLY A 164 -7.26 4.61 -17.75
N ALA A 165 -6.66 5.74 -18.13
CA ALA A 165 -5.71 6.49 -17.30
C ALA A 165 -6.29 7.02 -15.97
N THR A 166 -7.61 6.91 -15.78
CA THR A 166 -8.35 7.38 -14.59
C THR A 166 -9.04 6.25 -13.84
N LEU A 167 -8.94 5.00 -14.31
CA LEU A 167 -9.53 3.83 -13.66
C LEU A 167 -9.06 3.71 -12.21
N GLY A 168 -10.01 3.46 -11.31
CA GLY A 168 -9.74 3.28 -9.89
C GLY A 168 -9.80 4.55 -9.04
N PHE A 169 -10.02 5.73 -9.66
CA PHE A 169 -10.11 7.00 -8.95
C PHE A 169 -11.38 7.77 -9.33
N ASN A 170 -11.89 8.60 -8.42
CA ASN A 170 -13.07 9.44 -8.67
C ASN A 170 -12.72 10.87 -9.08
N SER A 171 -11.48 11.31 -8.83
CA SER A 171 -11.02 12.65 -9.20
C SER A 171 -9.50 12.69 -9.40
N PHE A 172 -9.02 13.70 -10.13
CA PHE A 172 -7.59 13.92 -10.31
C PHE A 172 -6.87 14.18 -8.99
N LYS A 173 -7.52 14.89 -8.04
CA LYS A 173 -7.00 15.11 -6.69
C LYS A 173 -6.75 13.79 -5.96
N GLU A 174 -7.72 12.87 -6.00
CA GLU A 174 -7.60 11.56 -5.37
C GLU A 174 -6.45 10.75 -5.97
N LEU A 175 -6.34 10.74 -7.31
CA LEU A 175 -5.25 10.06 -8.02
C LEU A 175 -3.88 10.67 -7.68
N LEU A 176 -3.79 12.01 -7.63
CA LEU A 176 -2.55 12.72 -7.34
C LEU A 176 -2.03 12.44 -5.92
N ASN A 177 -2.93 12.33 -4.94
CA ASN A 177 -2.59 12.09 -3.53
C ASN A 177 -2.60 10.60 -3.16
N TYR A 178 -2.76 9.70 -4.13
CA TYR A 178 -2.76 8.27 -3.86
C TYR A 178 -1.37 7.82 -3.37
N PRO A 179 -1.24 7.22 -2.17
CA PRO A 179 0.05 6.95 -1.53
C PRO A 179 1.03 6.17 -2.41
N ASP A 180 0.58 5.10 -3.06
CA ASP A 180 1.45 4.25 -3.89
C ASP A 180 1.96 4.98 -5.14
N TYR A 181 1.20 5.99 -5.62
CA TYR A 181 1.61 6.76 -6.79
C TYR A 181 2.71 7.75 -6.42
N ASN A 182 2.78 8.15 -5.14
CA ASN A 182 3.77 9.06 -4.57
C ASN A 182 4.06 10.22 -5.54
N PHE A 183 3.02 10.97 -5.90
CA PHE A 183 3.08 12.09 -6.86
C PHE A 183 3.86 11.77 -8.15
N GLY A 184 3.67 10.58 -8.71
CA GLY A 184 4.34 10.11 -9.93
C GLY A 184 5.64 9.36 -9.69
N LEU A 185 6.34 9.60 -8.56
CA LEU A 185 7.62 8.98 -8.23
C LEU A 185 7.49 7.47 -8.00
N GLY A 186 6.36 6.99 -7.47
CA GLY A 186 6.13 5.56 -7.22
C GLY A 186 6.09 4.69 -8.48
N HIS A 187 6.03 5.31 -9.66
CA HIS A 187 6.06 4.63 -10.96
C HIS A 187 7.48 4.54 -11.55
N ILE A 188 8.47 5.17 -10.92
CA ILE A 188 9.85 5.12 -11.37
C ILE A 188 10.49 3.83 -10.84
N PHE A 189 10.80 2.91 -11.74
CA PHE A 189 11.27 1.55 -11.41
C PHE A 189 12.66 1.52 -10.75
N ASP A 190 13.53 2.48 -11.08
CA ASP A 190 14.94 2.50 -10.67
C ASP A 190 15.20 3.31 -9.37
N LEU A 191 14.25 3.26 -8.42
CA LEU A 191 14.37 3.93 -7.12
C LEU A 191 14.74 3.01 -5.96
N ASP A 192 14.81 1.70 -6.21
CA ASP A 192 15.20 0.74 -5.17
C ASP A 192 16.70 0.87 -4.84
N GLU A 193 16.92 1.17 -3.56
CA GLU A 193 18.18 1.27 -2.84
C GLU A 193 19.03 -0.01 -2.98
N GLU A 194 19.80 -0.17 -4.05
CA GLU A 194 20.96 -1.08 -4.03
C GLU A 194 22.03 -0.84 -5.12
N ASP A 195 21.85 0.13 -6.04
CA ASP A 195 22.88 0.46 -7.04
C ASP A 195 23.14 1.96 -7.22
N SER A 196 23.31 2.68 -6.10
CA SER A 196 23.91 4.03 -6.09
C SER A 196 25.37 4.04 -6.59
N SER A 197 25.93 2.87 -6.91
CA SER A 197 27.29 2.70 -7.42
C SER A 197 27.43 2.98 -8.93
N GLN A 198 26.33 2.95 -9.70
CA GLN A 198 26.39 3.15 -11.16
C GLN A 198 26.08 4.57 -11.67
N TYR A 199 25.60 5.48 -10.82
CA TYR A 199 25.27 6.86 -11.23
C TYR A 199 25.88 7.93 -10.32
N ASN A 200 27.18 7.81 -10.10
CA ASN A 200 27.97 8.84 -9.46
C ASN A 200 28.20 10.01 -10.44
N ASP A 201 27.37 11.07 -10.34
CA ASP A 201 27.61 12.37 -11.00
C ASP A 201 28.98 12.98 -10.63
N VAL A 202 29.64 12.41 -9.62
CA VAL A 202 30.96 12.75 -9.12
C VAL A 202 31.79 11.52 -8.81
N GLU A 203 33.07 11.52 -9.18
CA GLU A 203 34.03 10.45 -8.85
C GLU A 203 34.87 10.87 -7.64
N ILE A 204 34.82 10.08 -6.57
CA ILE A 204 35.74 10.18 -5.43
C ILE A 204 37.03 9.46 -5.83
N TYR A 205 38.16 10.16 -5.79
CA TYR A 205 39.42 9.61 -6.26
C TYR A 205 40.57 9.87 -5.30
N GLU A 206 41.54 8.97 -5.26
CA GLU A 206 42.73 9.07 -4.42
C GLU A 206 43.97 9.42 -5.27
N GLU A 207 44.77 10.37 -4.80
CA GLU A 207 46.08 10.68 -5.35
C GLU A 207 47.04 11.09 -4.22
N ASN A 208 48.24 10.51 -4.19
CA ASN A 208 49.24 10.74 -3.14
C ASN A 208 48.72 10.52 -1.71
N LYS A 209 47.85 9.52 -1.51
CA LYS A 209 47.19 9.20 -0.23
C LYS A 209 46.23 10.27 0.30
N LEU A 210 45.74 11.13 -0.59
CA LEU A 210 44.71 12.11 -0.28
C LEU A 210 43.54 11.92 -1.23
N TRP A 211 42.34 12.18 -0.72
CA TRP A 211 41.10 12.07 -1.47
C TRP A 211 40.66 13.41 -2.04
N GLY A 212 40.14 13.38 -3.26
CA GLY A 212 39.55 14.50 -3.98
C GLY A 212 38.24 14.09 -4.66
N LEU A 213 37.65 15.03 -5.38
CA LEU A 213 36.37 14.86 -6.06
C LEU A 213 36.46 15.37 -7.51
N LYS A 214 35.96 14.59 -8.46
CA LYS A 214 35.80 14.97 -9.87
C LYS A 214 34.34 14.94 -10.28
N SER A 215 33.98 15.66 -11.34
CA SER A 215 32.71 15.50 -12.02
C SER A 215 32.70 14.20 -12.82
N ALA A 216 31.52 13.75 -13.25
CA ALA A 216 31.38 12.63 -14.19
C ALA A 216 32.14 12.83 -15.53
N ASN A 217 32.46 14.07 -15.90
CA ASN A 217 33.26 14.38 -17.10
C ASN A 217 34.77 14.40 -16.83
N GLY A 218 35.20 14.13 -15.60
CA GLY A 218 36.60 14.14 -15.16
C GLY A 218 37.13 15.51 -14.73
N ASP A 219 36.28 16.54 -14.67
CA ASP A 219 36.69 17.87 -14.21
C ASP A 219 36.99 17.83 -12.71
N LEU A 220 38.09 18.45 -12.28
CA LEU A 220 38.46 18.53 -10.86
C LEU A 220 37.53 19.49 -10.11
N LEU A 221 36.63 18.95 -9.28
CA LEU A 221 35.75 19.72 -8.38
C LEU A 221 36.46 20.03 -7.06
N MET A 222 37.20 19.06 -6.53
CA MET A 222 38.07 19.20 -5.37
C MET A 222 39.37 18.44 -5.63
N LYS A 223 40.49 19.14 -5.53
CA LYS A 223 41.81 18.50 -5.63
C LYS A 223 42.05 17.57 -4.44
N PRO A 224 42.99 16.60 -4.52
CA PRO A 224 43.30 15.71 -3.42
C PRO A 224 43.70 16.53 -2.20
N PHE A 225 42.89 16.47 -1.15
CA PHE A 225 43.01 17.32 0.02
C PHE A 225 42.71 16.56 1.31
N PHE A 226 41.72 15.67 1.30
CA PHE A 226 41.23 14.99 2.49
C PHE A 226 42.03 13.74 2.83
N ASP A 227 42.14 13.43 4.12
CA ASP A 227 42.76 12.19 4.60
C ASP A 227 41.76 11.02 4.49
N GLU A 228 40.46 11.28 4.70
CA GLU A 228 39.35 10.32 4.50
C GLU A 228 38.17 10.99 3.78
N PHE A 229 37.41 10.20 3.03
CA PHE A 229 36.21 10.63 2.29
C PHE A 229 35.17 9.50 2.33
N TYR A 230 34.07 9.71 3.03
CA TYR A 230 32.94 8.78 3.14
C TYR A 230 31.88 9.26 2.15
N GLY A 231 31.56 8.43 1.15
CA GLY A 231 30.86 8.87 -0.07
C GLY A 231 29.45 9.43 0.13
N PHE A 232 28.78 9.75 -0.96
CA PHE A 232 27.44 10.34 -0.96
C PHE A 232 26.32 9.29 -0.78
N GLU A 233 26.54 8.28 0.06
CA GLU A 233 25.68 7.09 0.17
C GLU A 233 24.24 7.44 0.56
N TYR A 234 24.05 8.44 1.42
CA TYR A 234 22.75 8.80 1.99
C TYR A 234 22.28 10.22 1.63
N GLY A 235 22.87 10.88 0.61
CA GLY A 235 22.40 12.22 0.21
C GLY A 235 23.32 13.05 -0.70
N THR A 236 23.25 14.37 -0.53
CA THR A 236 24.02 15.36 -1.34
C THR A 236 25.28 15.88 -0.63
N LEU A 237 25.44 15.54 0.65
CA LEU A 237 26.59 15.85 1.48
C LEU A 237 27.33 14.56 1.84
N ALA A 238 28.65 14.63 1.89
CA ALA A 238 29.55 13.54 2.24
C ALA A 238 30.44 13.95 3.42
N VAL A 239 30.73 13.02 4.32
CA VAL A 239 31.67 13.26 5.43
C VAL A 239 33.10 13.22 4.89
N VAL A 240 33.90 14.21 5.27
CA VAL A 240 35.33 14.29 4.91
C VAL A 240 36.17 14.66 6.11
N SER A 241 37.42 14.17 6.15
CA SER A 241 38.34 14.45 7.25
C SER A 241 39.68 15.01 6.79
N LYS A 242 40.28 15.86 7.63
CA LYS A 242 41.64 16.38 7.46
C LYS A 242 42.27 16.62 8.82
N ALA A 243 43.47 16.07 9.02
CA ALA A 243 44.23 16.20 10.26
C ALA A 243 43.42 15.82 11.51
N GLY A 244 42.58 14.78 11.39
CA GLY A 244 41.72 14.28 12.48
C GLY A 244 40.52 15.18 12.81
N LYS A 245 40.12 16.08 11.89
CA LYS A 245 38.91 16.89 11.99
C LYS A 245 37.95 16.61 10.85
N TYR A 246 36.67 16.52 11.18
CA TYR A 246 35.59 16.13 10.28
C TYR A 246 34.67 17.30 9.97
N GLY A 247 34.12 17.28 8.76
CA GLY A 247 33.12 18.20 8.24
C GLY A 247 32.42 17.58 7.03
N HIS A 248 31.69 18.37 6.26
CA HIS A 248 30.91 17.88 5.13
C HIS A 248 31.16 18.66 3.85
N ILE A 249 31.26 17.94 2.75
CA ILE A 249 31.44 18.48 1.39
C ILE A 249 30.20 18.16 0.55
N ASN A 250 29.83 19.04 -0.37
CA ASN A 250 28.78 18.77 -1.34
C ASN A 250 29.32 18.18 -2.66
N LYS A 251 28.42 17.74 -3.54
CA LYS A 251 28.77 17.24 -4.89
C LYS A 251 29.38 18.29 -5.82
N LYS A 252 29.44 19.57 -5.44
CA LYS A 252 30.17 20.61 -6.19
C LYS A 252 31.63 20.74 -5.75
N GLY A 253 32.05 19.96 -4.76
CA GLY A 253 33.37 20.06 -4.16
C GLY A 253 33.49 21.19 -3.13
N GLU A 254 32.38 21.77 -2.68
CA GLU A 254 32.39 22.86 -1.71
C GLU A 254 32.27 22.29 -0.29
N ILE A 255 33.17 22.69 0.62
CA ILE A 255 33.05 22.38 2.05
C ILE A 255 31.89 23.21 2.59
N VAL A 256 30.74 22.56 2.82
CA VAL A 256 29.52 23.19 3.36
C VAL A 256 29.63 23.30 4.88
N ILE A 257 30.14 22.25 5.53
CA ILE A 257 30.33 22.21 6.98
C ILE A 257 31.84 22.15 7.26
N PRO A 258 32.40 23.15 7.96
CA PRO A 258 33.84 23.22 8.22
C PRO A 258 34.39 21.99 8.95
N LEU A 259 35.64 21.62 8.65
CA LEU A 259 36.36 20.51 9.28
C LEU A 259 36.84 20.92 10.68
N VAL A 260 35.92 20.97 11.63
CA VAL A 260 36.17 21.43 13.01
C VAL A 260 35.77 20.41 14.08
N TYR A 261 35.01 19.39 13.70
CA TYR A 261 34.48 18.38 14.62
C TYR A 261 35.50 17.26 14.85
N ASP A 262 35.44 16.63 16.02
CA ASP A 262 36.27 15.47 16.36
C ASP A 262 35.81 14.21 15.62
N ASP A 263 34.53 14.17 15.25
CA ASP A 263 33.89 13.12 14.43
C ASP A 263 32.61 13.69 13.80
N ALA A 264 32.14 13.10 12.71
CA ALA A 264 30.89 13.46 12.06
C ALA A 264 30.28 12.26 11.32
N TYR A 265 28.95 12.17 11.34
CA TYR A 265 28.19 11.10 10.70
C TYR A 265 27.44 11.65 9.47
N ASP A 266 26.95 10.73 8.64
CA ASP A 266 26.08 11.07 7.53
C ASP A 266 24.77 11.69 8.01
N PHE A 267 24.09 12.39 7.10
CA PHE A 267 22.77 12.95 7.38
C PHE A 267 21.72 11.84 7.35
N GLU A 268 20.93 11.74 8.41
CA GLU A 268 19.73 10.91 8.49
C GLU A 268 18.51 11.83 8.60
N GLY A 269 17.81 12.03 7.48
CA GLY A 269 16.81 13.09 7.37
C GLY A 269 17.46 14.48 7.39
N ASP A 270 16.98 15.37 8.24
CA ASP A 270 17.43 16.78 8.28
C ASP A 270 18.69 17.02 9.13
N TYR A 271 19.17 16.00 9.84
CA TYR A 271 20.19 16.15 10.87
C TYR A 271 21.36 15.17 10.70
N ALA A 272 22.56 15.63 11.05
CA ALA A 272 23.75 14.78 11.20
C ALA A 272 24.26 14.85 12.63
N ILE A 273 24.74 13.70 13.13
CA ILE A 273 25.42 13.62 14.43
C ILE A 273 26.85 14.14 14.26
N ILE A 274 27.29 14.98 15.20
CA ILE A 274 28.68 15.41 15.32
C ILE A 274 29.23 15.10 16.69
N LYS A 275 30.56 14.95 16.77
CA LYS A 275 31.30 14.85 18.02
C LYS A 275 32.19 16.08 18.20
N GLN A 276 32.13 16.68 19.38
CA GLN A 276 33.00 17.79 19.78
C GLN A 276 33.32 17.69 21.27
N ASN A 277 34.59 17.79 21.63
CA ASN A 277 35.09 17.68 23.00
C ASN A 277 34.60 16.41 23.72
N GLU A 278 34.67 15.26 23.03
CA GLU A 278 34.18 13.96 23.54
C GLU A 278 32.66 13.89 23.81
N LYS A 279 31.88 14.82 23.25
CA LYS A 279 30.42 14.85 23.38
C LYS A 279 29.74 14.89 22.02
N TYR A 280 28.51 14.37 21.96
CA TYR A 280 27.71 14.28 20.75
C TYR A 280 26.58 15.31 20.73
N GLY A 281 26.28 15.81 19.54
CA GLY A 281 25.23 16.77 19.23
C GLY A 281 24.72 16.60 17.79
N LEU A 282 23.85 17.50 17.35
CA LEU A 282 23.22 17.47 16.02
C LEU A 282 23.47 18.79 15.30
N ILE A 283 23.67 18.69 13.98
CA ILE A 283 23.71 19.83 13.07
C ILE A 283 22.72 19.65 11.93
N THR A 284 22.28 20.78 11.36
CA THR A 284 21.52 20.84 10.11
C THR A 284 22.45 20.84 8.90
N ALA A 285 21.90 20.63 7.70
CA ALA A 285 22.66 20.59 6.44
C ALA A 285 23.42 21.89 6.12
N ASP A 286 23.00 23.04 6.68
CA ASP A 286 23.71 24.32 6.58
C ASP A 286 24.75 24.55 7.71
N GLY A 287 25.01 23.51 8.52
CA GLY A 287 26.02 23.51 9.58
C GLY A 287 25.62 24.20 10.88
N LYS A 288 24.35 24.60 11.04
CA LYS A 288 23.88 25.16 12.31
C LYS A 288 23.75 24.05 13.35
N ILE A 289 24.18 24.35 14.59
CA ILE A 289 24.00 23.47 15.74
C ILE A 289 22.51 23.41 16.08
N LYS A 290 21.89 22.25 15.86
CA LYS A 290 20.52 21.94 16.28
C LYS A 290 20.51 21.50 17.74
N LEU A 291 21.43 20.61 18.10
CA LEU A 291 21.60 20.08 19.45
C LEU A 291 23.05 20.27 19.88
N PRO A 292 23.35 21.05 20.93
CA PRO A 292 24.72 21.24 21.40
C PRO A 292 25.38 19.91 21.78
N ALA A 293 26.68 19.79 21.51
CA ALA A 293 27.48 18.63 21.88
C ALA A 293 27.62 18.51 23.42
N LYS A 294 26.69 17.80 24.04
CA LYS A 294 26.62 17.61 25.50
C LYS A 294 26.43 16.16 25.94
N TYR A 295 26.06 15.27 25.03
CA TYR A 295 25.77 13.87 25.32
C TYR A 295 27.04 13.01 25.26
N GLU A 296 27.17 12.04 26.17
CA GLU A 296 28.28 11.07 26.19
C GLU A 296 28.20 10.07 25.04
N ASN A 297 26.98 9.83 24.56
CA ASN A 297 26.64 8.99 23.42
C ASN A 297 25.30 9.48 22.89
N LEU A 298 25.12 9.43 21.57
CA LEU A 298 23.88 9.79 20.89
C LEU A 298 23.76 8.88 19.68
N SER A 299 22.70 8.08 19.64
CA SER A 299 22.43 7.16 18.53
C SER A 299 21.00 7.35 18.04
N PRO A 300 20.78 7.40 16.72
CA PRO A 300 19.43 7.51 16.17
C PRO A 300 18.66 6.22 16.45
N ILE A 301 17.38 6.36 16.76
CA ILE A 301 16.44 5.25 16.87
C ILE A 301 15.15 5.63 16.15
N GLY A 302 14.55 4.67 15.46
CA GLY A 302 13.31 4.91 14.73
C GLY A 302 13.49 5.56 13.36
N SER A 303 12.48 6.27 12.86
CA SER A 303 12.54 7.03 11.62
C SER A 303 13.70 8.03 11.64
N PRO A 304 14.39 8.26 10.50
CA PRO A 304 15.47 9.25 10.39
C PRO A 304 15.07 10.60 10.99
N GLY A 305 15.90 11.10 11.91
CA GLY A 305 15.70 12.40 12.55
C GLY A 305 14.60 12.47 13.63
N SER A 306 13.94 11.36 13.98
CA SER A 306 12.83 11.36 14.95
C SER A 306 13.31 11.37 16.42
N PHE A 307 13.96 10.29 16.85
CA PHE A 307 14.37 10.06 18.23
C PHE A 307 15.81 9.59 18.35
N TYR A 308 16.38 9.80 19.53
CA TYR A 308 17.74 9.40 19.84
C TYR A 308 17.82 8.74 21.21
N SER A 309 18.51 7.60 21.27
CA SER A 309 19.04 7.07 22.52
C SER A 309 20.24 7.92 22.91
N ALA A 310 20.11 8.67 24.01
CA ALA A 310 21.13 9.59 24.46
C ALA A 310 21.70 9.15 25.81
N LYS A 311 22.99 9.39 26.04
CA LYS A 311 23.64 9.13 27.33
C LYS A 311 24.08 10.42 28.01
N LEU A 312 23.66 10.60 29.26
CA LEU A 312 24.01 11.75 30.09
C LEU A 312 24.30 11.28 31.53
N ASN A 313 25.43 11.70 32.10
CA ASN A 313 25.85 11.33 33.46
C ASN A 313 25.91 9.81 33.68
N GLY A 314 26.39 9.06 32.69
CA GLY A 314 26.53 7.60 32.78
C GLY A 314 25.26 6.79 32.51
N LYS A 315 24.10 7.44 32.31
CA LYS A 315 22.80 6.79 32.10
C LYS A 315 22.20 7.14 30.75
N PHE A 316 21.44 6.20 30.18
CA PHE A 316 20.70 6.37 28.94
C PHE A 316 19.26 6.80 29.20
N GLY A 317 18.75 7.61 28.28
CA GLY A 317 17.35 8.03 28.16
C GLY A 317 17.03 8.26 26.68
N VAL A 318 15.81 8.68 26.39
CA VAL A 318 15.38 8.99 25.01
C VAL A 318 15.02 10.45 24.89
N ILE A 319 15.51 11.09 23.84
CA ILE A 319 15.17 12.47 23.47
C ILE A 319 14.71 12.52 22.02
N ASN A 320 14.02 13.58 21.63
CA ASN A 320 13.84 13.94 20.22
C ASN A 320 14.93 14.94 19.76
N PHE A 321 14.90 15.32 18.48
CA PHE A 321 15.83 16.28 17.87
C PHE A 321 15.80 17.70 18.50
N ASP A 322 14.74 18.04 19.23
CA ASP A 322 14.56 19.32 19.93
C ASP A 322 15.05 19.29 21.38
N ASP A 323 15.80 18.26 21.79
CA ASP A 323 16.27 18.07 23.17
C ASP A 323 15.13 17.83 24.18
N THR A 324 13.93 17.48 23.70
CA THR A 324 12.79 17.14 24.57
C THR A 324 12.98 15.74 25.13
N LEU A 325 12.91 15.61 26.45
CA LEU A 325 13.02 14.33 27.14
C LEU A 325 11.76 13.48 26.93
N ILE A 326 11.90 12.35 26.24
CA ILE A 326 10.83 11.38 26.00
C ILE A 326 10.83 10.30 27.09
N LEU A 327 12.01 9.75 27.41
CA LEU A 327 12.24 8.85 28.53
C LEU A 327 13.41 9.33 29.39
N PRO A 328 13.33 9.23 30.73
CA PRO A 328 14.34 9.75 31.64
C PRO A 328 15.68 9.01 31.53
N PHE A 329 16.76 9.70 31.91
CA PHE A 329 18.13 9.16 31.96
C PHE A 329 18.34 8.23 33.16
N ASP A 330 17.61 7.12 33.21
CA ASP A 330 17.64 6.16 34.32
C ASP A 330 18.20 4.78 33.92
N PHE A 331 18.43 4.55 32.63
CA PHE A 331 18.77 3.24 32.08
C PHE A 331 20.28 3.03 31.96
N ASP A 332 20.75 1.80 32.15
CA ASP A 332 22.19 1.48 32.04
C ASP A 332 22.63 1.18 30.59
N ASN A 333 21.68 0.79 29.74
CA ASN A 333 21.93 0.37 28.36
C ASN A 333 21.22 1.29 27.39
N GLU A 334 21.72 1.30 26.17
CA GLU A 334 21.16 2.03 25.04
C GLU A 334 19.78 1.50 24.66
N PHE A 335 18.91 2.39 24.18
CA PHE A 335 17.66 2.00 23.55
C PHE A 335 17.93 1.56 22.11
N GLU A 336 17.23 0.51 21.71
CA GLU A 336 17.24 -0.04 20.35
C GLU A 336 15.80 0.07 19.80
N GLY A 337 15.69 0.36 18.51
CA GLY A 337 14.45 0.29 17.75
C GLY A 337 14.76 -0.36 16.39
N GLU A 338 13.84 -1.17 15.88
CA GLU A 338 13.96 -1.64 14.50
C GLU A 338 13.65 -0.47 13.55
N ARG A 339 14.21 -0.45 12.33
CA ARG A 339 13.76 0.48 11.28
C ARG A 339 12.23 0.30 11.16
N TRP A 340 11.47 1.38 10.89
CA TRP A 340 9.98 1.43 10.80
C TRP A 340 9.18 1.68 12.10
N ASP A 341 9.81 2.09 13.21
CA ASP A 341 9.12 2.66 14.40
C ASP A 341 8.11 1.77 15.12
N GLU A 342 8.07 0.46 14.88
CA GLU A 342 6.98 -0.37 15.43
C GLU A 342 7.04 -0.55 16.96
N MET A 343 8.23 -0.52 17.56
CA MET A 343 8.47 -0.61 19.01
C MET A 343 9.93 -0.30 19.36
N TYR A 344 10.15 0.16 20.59
CA TYR A 344 11.50 0.41 21.13
C TYR A 344 11.74 -0.44 22.36
N TYR A 345 13.02 -0.72 22.65
CA TYR A 345 13.35 -1.49 23.84
C TYR A 345 14.73 -1.17 24.40
N VAL A 346 14.89 -1.45 25.69
CA VAL A 346 16.19 -1.35 26.37
C VAL A 346 16.45 -2.61 27.18
N LYS A 347 17.65 -3.15 27.05
CA LYS A 347 18.07 -4.35 27.77
C LYS A 347 18.24 -4.06 29.26
N GLU A 348 17.78 -4.97 30.11
CA GLU A 348 18.07 -4.90 31.53
C GLU A 348 19.38 -5.62 31.88
N ASN A 349 20.18 -5.01 32.76
CA ASN A 349 21.41 -5.62 33.27
C ASN A 349 21.16 -6.84 34.17
N GLY A 350 22.02 -7.85 34.05
CA GLY A 350 21.95 -9.06 34.88
C GLY A 350 20.77 -10.00 34.55
N THR A 351 19.91 -9.61 33.61
CA THR A 351 18.82 -10.46 33.10
C THR A 351 18.87 -10.53 31.57
N GLY A 352 18.12 -11.47 30.99
CA GLY A 352 17.87 -11.52 29.54
C GLY A 352 16.61 -10.75 29.13
N ALA A 353 16.00 -9.99 30.03
CA ALA A 353 14.77 -9.27 29.76
C ALA A 353 15.04 -7.90 29.11
N LYS A 354 14.11 -7.45 28.29
CA LYS A 354 14.09 -6.11 27.71
C LYS A 354 12.85 -5.38 28.23
N TRP A 355 12.98 -4.09 28.54
CA TRP A 355 11.84 -3.21 28.73
C TRP A 355 11.34 -2.82 27.35
N ILE A 356 10.09 -3.13 27.03
CA ILE A 356 9.49 -2.90 25.72
C ILE A 356 8.57 -1.68 25.81
N TYR A 357 8.66 -0.83 24.80
CA TYR A 357 7.85 0.37 24.63
C TYR A 357 7.23 0.39 23.23
N SER A 358 6.06 1.01 23.10
CA SER A 358 5.43 1.25 21.81
C SER A 358 6.14 2.35 21.00
N ASP A 359 5.68 2.58 19.77
CA ASP A 359 6.06 3.68 18.87
C ASP A 359 5.98 5.09 19.52
N SER A 360 5.11 5.23 20.52
CA SER A 360 4.88 6.46 21.30
C SER A 360 5.48 6.40 22.70
N PHE A 361 6.45 5.49 22.91
CA PHE A 361 7.18 5.26 24.15
C PHE A 361 6.30 4.93 25.36
N LYS A 362 5.18 4.23 25.14
CA LYS A 362 4.34 3.69 26.23
C LYS A 362 4.83 2.31 26.63
N PHE A 363 4.95 2.07 27.93
CA PHE A 363 5.49 0.81 28.44
C PHE A 363 4.54 -0.37 28.16
N LEU A 364 5.03 -1.37 27.42
CA LEU A 364 4.26 -2.56 27.02
C LEU A 364 4.58 -3.80 27.86
N GLY A 365 5.71 -3.78 28.58
CA GLY A 365 6.08 -4.87 29.47
C GLY A 365 7.58 -5.18 29.46
N LYS A 366 7.93 -6.26 30.17
CA LYS A 366 9.33 -6.64 30.40
C LYS A 366 9.58 -8.10 30.06
N PHE A 367 10.08 -8.35 28.85
CA PHE A 367 10.32 -9.69 28.31
C PHE A 367 11.19 -9.64 27.05
N SER A 368 11.34 -10.76 26.35
CA SER A 368 12.07 -10.80 25.06
C SER A 368 11.16 -10.32 23.93
N THR A 369 11.71 -9.57 22.97
CA THR A 369 10.96 -9.03 21.80
C THR A 369 10.24 -10.13 20.99
N LYS A 370 10.80 -11.33 20.90
CA LYS A 370 10.14 -12.49 20.25
C LYS A 370 8.76 -12.89 20.79
N PHE A 371 8.36 -12.40 21.96
CA PHE A 371 7.05 -12.69 22.56
C PHE A 371 6.01 -11.62 22.28
N ILE A 372 6.37 -10.53 21.62
CA ILE A 372 5.45 -9.46 21.26
C ILE A 372 5.51 -9.22 19.76
N SER A 373 4.36 -8.94 19.17
CA SER A 373 4.26 -8.59 17.76
C SER A 373 3.26 -7.45 17.61
N PRO A 374 3.61 -6.38 16.87
CA PRO A 374 2.66 -5.32 16.57
C PRO A 374 1.58 -5.85 15.62
N ILE A 375 0.39 -5.27 15.74
CA ILE A 375 -0.69 -5.37 14.76
C ILE A 375 -0.79 -3.98 14.15
N LEU A 376 -0.57 -3.91 12.84
CA LEU A 376 -0.48 -2.65 12.10
C LEU A 376 -1.83 -2.28 11.49
N ASP A 377 -2.07 -0.98 11.32
CA ASP A 377 -3.13 -0.48 10.46
C ASP A 377 -2.73 -0.50 8.97
N ASN A 378 -3.63 -0.04 8.10
CA ASN A 378 -3.38 0.04 6.66
C ASN A 378 -2.30 1.08 6.29
N SER A 379 -1.91 1.96 7.23
CA SER A 379 -0.81 2.91 7.08
C SER A 379 0.51 2.37 7.65
N SER A 380 0.56 1.08 7.99
CA SER A 380 1.70 0.40 8.61
C SER A 380 2.07 0.93 10.00
N LEU A 381 1.14 1.60 10.69
CA LEU A 381 1.35 2.08 12.06
C LEU A 381 0.82 1.08 13.10
N PRO A 382 1.53 0.84 14.21
CA PRO A 382 1.04 -0.04 15.27
C PRO A 382 -0.24 0.48 15.94
N ILE A 383 -1.30 -0.33 15.90
CA ILE A 383 -2.56 -0.05 16.61
C ILE A 383 -2.70 -0.88 17.89
N HIS A 384 -2.16 -2.10 17.88
CA HIS A 384 -2.21 -3.03 19.00
C HIS A 384 -0.93 -3.85 19.09
N TYR A 385 -0.71 -4.50 20.23
CA TYR A 385 0.39 -5.43 20.41
C TYR A 385 -0.09 -6.77 20.96
N LEU A 386 0.25 -7.84 20.25
CA LEU A 386 -0.03 -9.21 20.67
C LEU A 386 1.15 -9.74 21.48
N VAL A 387 0.94 -9.99 22.78
CA VAL A 387 1.93 -10.63 23.65
C VAL A 387 1.58 -12.10 23.84
N ASN A 388 2.44 -12.98 23.34
CA ASN A 388 2.32 -14.42 23.53
C ASN A 388 2.74 -14.85 24.94
N HIS A 389 2.07 -15.87 25.48
CA HIS A 389 2.42 -16.44 26.77
C HIS A 389 3.87 -16.93 26.79
N HIS A 390 4.54 -16.73 27.91
CA HIS A 390 5.92 -17.10 28.13
C HIS A 390 6.21 -17.19 29.64
N LYS A 391 7.48 -17.42 30.00
CA LYS A 391 7.88 -17.69 31.40
C LYS A 391 7.45 -16.60 32.41
N TYR A 392 7.33 -15.35 31.99
CA TYR A 392 6.96 -14.22 32.86
C TYR A 392 5.50 -13.80 32.71
N GLN A 393 4.82 -14.24 31.65
CA GLN A 393 3.44 -13.90 31.33
C GLN A 393 2.70 -15.20 30.96
N LYS A 394 1.95 -15.79 31.88
CA LYS A 394 1.42 -17.15 31.71
C LYS A 394 0.30 -17.27 30.67
N THR A 395 -0.22 -16.14 30.20
CA THR A 395 -1.36 -16.07 29.29
C THR A 395 -1.12 -15.03 28.21
N ASN A 396 -1.74 -15.19 27.05
CA ASN A 396 -1.61 -14.21 25.99
C ASN A 396 -2.32 -12.90 26.38
N LEU A 397 -1.82 -11.77 25.88
CA LEU A 397 -2.40 -10.45 26.05
C LEU A 397 -2.54 -9.76 24.68
N LEU A 398 -3.61 -9.01 24.52
CA LEU A 398 -3.76 -8.00 23.49
C LEU A 398 -3.66 -6.65 24.20
N LEU A 399 -2.67 -5.86 23.84
CA LEU A 399 -2.43 -4.54 24.40
C LEU A 399 -2.83 -3.46 23.40
N ALA A 400 -3.38 -2.36 23.90
CA ALA A 400 -3.47 -1.12 23.16
C ALA A 400 -2.07 -0.56 22.90
N ASN A 401 -1.95 0.34 21.93
CA ASN A 401 -0.71 1.11 21.75
C ASN A 401 -0.33 1.92 23.02
N THR A 402 -1.30 2.23 23.88
CA THR A 402 -1.05 2.85 25.20
C THR A 402 -0.43 1.92 26.25
N GLY A 403 -0.34 0.61 25.98
CA GLY A 403 0.04 -0.42 26.94
C GLY A 403 -1.12 -0.94 27.81
N GLU A 404 -2.34 -0.41 27.65
CA GLU A 404 -3.52 -0.92 28.32
C GLU A 404 -3.87 -2.35 27.86
N VAL A 405 -4.27 -3.22 28.78
CA VAL A 405 -4.69 -4.58 28.47
C VAL A 405 -6.12 -4.56 27.94
N LEU A 406 -6.31 -4.91 26.67
CA LEU A 406 -7.61 -4.94 26.01
C LEU A 406 -8.28 -6.32 26.13
N VAL A 407 -7.50 -7.38 25.89
CA VAL A 407 -7.94 -8.77 26.05
C VAL A 407 -6.84 -9.56 26.73
N ASP A 408 -7.19 -10.26 27.81
CA ASP A 408 -6.28 -11.13 28.53
C ASP A 408 -6.69 -12.60 28.41
N ASN A 409 -5.83 -13.51 28.89
CA ASN A 409 -6.20 -14.88 29.22
C ASN A 409 -6.86 -15.67 28.07
N PHE A 410 -6.56 -15.33 26.83
CA PHE A 410 -7.07 -16.03 25.64
C PHE A 410 -6.08 -17.09 25.16
N GLU A 411 -6.57 -18.14 24.51
CA GLU A 411 -5.75 -19.26 24.07
C GLU A 411 -4.97 -18.92 22.79
N LYS A 412 -5.61 -18.27 21.81
CA LYS A 412 -4.98 -17.82 20.55
C LYS A 412 -5.86 -16.86 19.76
N VAL A 413 -5.23 -16.11 18.85
CA VAL A 413 -5.90 -15.43 17.73
C VAL A 413 -6.09 -16.45 16.59
N ILE A 414 -7.29 -16.53 16.04
CA ILE A 414 -7.67 -17.43 14.92
C ILE A 414 -7.54 -16.71 13.60
N VAL A 415 -8.02 -15.48 13.53
CA VAL A 415 -7.95 -14.58 12.37
C VAL A 415 -7.32 -13.28 12.84
N ASN A 416 -6.32 -12.81 12.10
CA ASN A 416 -5.55 -11.61 12.38
C ASN A 416 -5.59 -10.71 11.14
N GLU A 417 -6.65 -9.91 11.03
CA GLU A 417 -6.82 -8.92 9.97
C GLU A 417 -6.65 -7.52 10.57
N THR A 418 -6.26 -6.56 9.75
CA THR A 418 -5.95 -5.18 10.18
C THR A 418 -7.05 -4.56 11.07
N ASN A 419 -8.32 -4.76 10.71
CA ASN A 419 -9.45 -4.12 11.40
C ASN A 419 -10.13 -5.02 12.44
N PHE A 420 -9.92 -6.34 12.43
CA PHE A 420 -10.61 -7.24 13.34
C PHE A 420 -9.84 -8.51 13.64
N LEU A 421 -10.07 -9.04 14.84
CA LEU A 421 -9.46 -10.26 15.34
C LEU A 421 -10.56 -11.23 15.76
N ILE A 422 -10.47 -12.49 15.32
CA ILE A 422 -11.26 -13.57 15.91
C ILE A 422 -10.40 -14.22 16.99
N ILE A 423 -10.81 -14.10 18.24
CA ILE A 423 -10.01 -14.52 19.39
C ILE A 423 -10.69 -15.70 20.06
N ARG A 424 -9.92 -16.75 20.38
CA ARG A 424 -10.39 -17.90 21.14
C ARG A 424 -10.03 -17.74 22.62
N LYS A 425 -11.04 -17.73 23.49
CA LYS A 425 -10.92 -17.68 24.95
C LYS A 425 -11.92 -18.64 25.60
N ASN A 426 -11.48 -19.42 26.58
CA ASN A 426 -12.30 -20.41 27.29
C ASN A 426 -13.02 -21.39 26.35
N LYS A 427 -12.34 -21.84 25.29
CA LYS A 427 -12.87 -22.68 24.21
C LYS A 427 -13.98 -22.05 23.35
N LYS A 428 -14.37 -20.80 23.59
CA LYS A 428 -15.33 -20.03 22.79
C LYS A 428 -14.60 -18.97 21.97
N LEU A 429 -15.28 -18.44 20.96
CA LEU A 429 -14.80 -17.40 20.07
C LEU A 429 -15.49 -16.08 20.40
N GLY A 430 -14.74 -14.99 20.27
CA GLY A 430 -15.24 -13.61 20.23
C GLY A 430 -14.64 -12.88 19.04
N LEU A 431 -15.27 -11.77 18.66
CA LEU A 431 -14.82 -10.87 17.60
C LEU A 431 -14.41 -9.55 18.24
N TYR A 432 -13.18 -9.13 17.99
CA TYR A 432 -12.63 -7.88 18.45
C TYR A 432 -12.40 -6.96 17.25
N HIS A 433 -13.04 -5.80 17.23
CA HIS A 433 -12.83 -4.74 16.25
C HIS A 433 -11.75 -3.77 16.75
N SER A 434 -10.82 -3.38 15.88
CA SER A 434 -9.66 -2.55 16.27
C SER A 434 -10.07 -1.22 16.93
N LYS A 435 -11.17 -0.61 16.46
CA LYS A 435 -11.67 0.67 17.02
C LYS A 435 -12.80 0.51 18.04
N ASN A 436 -13.64 -0.50 17.90
CA ASN A 436 -14.84 -0.65 18.73
C ASN A 436 -14.62 -1.59 19.94
N GLY A 437 -13.47 -2.26 20.00
CA GLY A 437 -13.15 -3.20 21.06
C GLY A 437 -13.82 -4.56 20.84
N LEU A 438 -14.28 -5.21 21.91
CA LEU A 438 -14.94 -6.51 21.82
C LEU A 438 -16.39 -6.35 21.37
N VAL A 439 -16.68 -6.75 20.14
CA VAL A 439 -17.98 -6.54 19.48
C VAL A 439 -18.87 -7.78 19.52
N LEU A 440 -18.24 -8.96 19.59
CA LEU A 440 -18.89 -10.22 19.97
C LEU A 440 -18.12 -10.84 21.12
N ASP A 441 -18.79 -11.09 22.24
CA ASP A 441 -18.19 -11.69 23.44
C ASP A 441 -17.81 -13.17 23.21
N PHE A 442 -17.01 -13.74 24.12
CA PHE A 442 -16.47 -15.09 24.06
C PHE A 442 -17.50 -16.16 24.43
N GLU A 443 -18.57 -16.27 23.64
CA GLU A 443 -19.66 -17.22 23.86
C GLU A 443 -20.01 -18.10 22.64
N TYR A 444 -19.37 -17.83 21.50
CA TYR A 444 -19.68 -18.49 20.23
C TYR A 444 -18.81 -19.72 19.99
N ASP A 445 -19.40 -20.75 19.39
CA ASP A 445 -18.73 -22.00 19.05
C ASP A 445 -17.94 -21.86 17.74
N GLU A 446 -18.46 -21.09 16.80
CA GLU A 446 -17.87 -20.84 15.48
C GLU A 446 -18.17 -19.40 15.02
N ILE A 447 -17.18 -18.77 14.37
CA ILE A 447 -17.31 -17.48 13.68
C ILE A 447 -16.60 -17.67 12.34
N THR A 448 -17.36 -17.71 11.26
CA THR A 448 -16.84 -18.03 9.91
C THR A 448 -17.27 -16.95 8.92
N GLU A 449 -16.31 -16.38 8.20
CA GLU A 449 -16.59 -15.43 7.12
C GLU A 449 -17.31 -16.15 5.97
N ILE A 450 -18.44 -15.60 5.54
CA ILE A 450 -19.22 -16.07 4.38
C ILE A 450 -19.42 -14.96 3.34
N THR A 451 -18.54 -13.95 3.35
CA THR A 451 -18.59 -12.77 2.48
C THR A 451 -18.62 -13.15 0.99
N THR A 452 -19.46 -12.44 0.25
CA THR A 452 -19.51 -12.38 -1.21
C THR A 452 -19.15 -10.95 -1.60
N ILE A 453 -18.30 -10.70 -2.61
CA ILE A 453 -17.82 -9.33 -2.92
C ILE A 453 -18.94 -8.52 -3.58
N LEU A 454 -19.46 -7.43 -2.97
CA LEU A 454 -20.30 -6.42 -3.66
C LEU A 454 -19.45 -5.40 -4.40
N ASP A 455 -19.86 -5.09 -5.63
CA ASP A 455 -19.32 -3.95 -6.39
C ASP A 455 -20.00 -2.64 -5.95
N VAL A 456 -21.23 -2.72 -5.41
CA VAL A 456 -22.00 -1.61 -4.84
C VAL A 456 -22.88 -2.15 -3.70
N LEU A 457 -22.75 -1.60 -2.50
CA LEU A 457 -23.56 -1.97 -1.34
C LEU A 457 -24.98 -1.35 -1.39
N PRO A 458 -26.02 -2.00 -0.84
CA PRO A 458 -27.38 -1.46 -0.86
C PRO A 458 -27.52 -0.14 -0.07
N ASN A 459 -28.07 0.89 -0.71
CA ASN A 459 -28.36 2.22 -0.13
C ASN A 459 -29.14 2.23 1.20
N VAL A 460 -29.84 1.13 1.54
CA VAL A 460 -30.64 1.04 2.76
C VAL A 460 -29.76 0.93 4.02
N PHE A 461 -28.60 0.26 3.93
CA PHE A 461 -27.64 0.19 5.04
C PHE A 461 -26.92 1.53 5.27
N PHE A 462 -26.61 2.26 4.19
CA PHE A 462 -25.85 3.50 4.26
C PHE A 462 -26.56 4.65 4.99
N LYS A 463 -27.89 4.63 5.14
CA LYS A 463 -28.58 5.66 5.94
C LYS A 463 -28.09 5.74 7.39
N ASN A 464 -27.54 4.65 7.93
CA ASN A 464 -27.06 4.55 9.30
C ASN A 464 -25.52 4.50 9.40
N ILE A 465 -24.81 4.49 8.26
CA ILE A 465 -23.34 4.52 8.20
C ILE A 465 -22.93 5.99 8.11
N HIS A 466 -21.89 6.40 8.84
CA HIS A 466 -21.43 7.78 8.76
C HIS A 466 -20.76 8.05 7.40
N ALA A 467 -20.99 9.25 6.84
CA ALA A 467 -20.37 9.65 5.58
C ALA A 467 -18.84 9.49 5.66
N GLY A 468 -18.26 8.71 4.74
CA GLY A 468 -16.83 8.36 4.71
C GLY A 468 -16.49 6.96 5.24
N GLU A 469 -17.43 6.25 5.89
CA GLU A 469 -17.28 4.84 6.30
C GLU A 469 -17.84 3.86 5.25
N GLU A 470 -18.34 4.40 4.14
CA GLU A 470 -19.05 3.67 3.10
C GLU A 470 -18.12 3.00 2.07
N SER A 471 -16.87 3.43 2.02
CA SER A 471 -15.84 2.93 1.11
C SER A 471 -15.02 1.82 1.78
N GLY A 472 -15.27 0.57 1.39
CA GLY A 472 -14.43 -0.55 1.84
C GLY A 472 -15.05 -1.92 1.60
N ARG A 473 -14.22 -2.96 1.74
CA ARG A 473 -14.70 -4.34 1.82
C ARG A 473 -15.50 -4.50 3.12
N TYR A 474 -16.73 -5.00 2.99
CA TYR A 474 -17.53 -5.42 4.14
C TYR A 474 -17.35 -6.92 4.36
N TYR A 475 -17.72 -7.38 5.55
CA TYR A 475 -17.60 -8.75 6.01
C TYR A 475 -18.94 -9.22 6.54
N ILE A 476 -19.28 -10.48 6.22
CA ILE A 476 -20.43 -11.15 6.81
C ILE A 476 -19.96 -12.42 7.47
N TYR A 477 -20.24 -12.54 8.76
CA TYR A 477 -19.89 -13.72 9.55
C TYR A 477 -21.13 -14.54 9.83
N LYS A 478 -21.03 -15.84 9.54
CA LYS A 478 -21.87 -16.86 10.15
C LYS A 478 -21.41 -17.06 11.58
N ILE A 479 -22.31 -16.84 12.52
CA ILE A 479 -22.07 -16.99 13.95
C ILE A 479 -22.82 -18.22 14.45
N VAL A 480 -22.12 -19.16 15.09
CA VAL A 480 -22.72 -20.38 15.64
C VAL A 480 -22.65 -20.37 17.17
N LYS A 481 -23.79 -20.62 17.81
CA LYS A 481 -23.91 -20.82 19.26
C LYS A 481 -24.96 -21.89 19.55
N ASP A 482 -24.57 -22.93 20.29
CA ASP A 482 -25.46 -24.01 20.72
C ASP A 482 -26.19 -24.71 19.54
N ASN A 483 -25.47 -24.94 18.43
CA ASN A 483 -25.96 -25.50 17.15
C ASN A 483 -26.98 -24.63 16.40
N LEU A 484 -27.17 -23.38 16.81
CA LEU A 484 -27.93 -22.39 16.04
C LEU A 484 -27.00 -21.40 15.38
N CYS A 485 -27.47 -20.82 14.28
CA CYS A 485 -26.74 -19.89 13.43
C CYS A 485 -27.42 -18.52 13.42
N GLY A 486 -26.60 -17.48 13.33
CA GLY A 486 -26.98 -16.11 13.02
C GLY A 486 -26.00 -15.49 12.03
N LEU A 487 -26.28 -14.27 11.60
CA LEU A 487 -25.47 -13.52 10.66
C LEU A 487 -25.10 -12.15 11.24
N TYR A 488 -23.81 -11.82 11.20
CA TYR A 488 -23.25 -10.57 11.68
C TYR A 488 -22.55 -9.83 10.55
N PHE A 489 -22.81 -8.54 10.41
CA PHE A 489 -22.29 -7.67 9.37
C PHE A 489 -21.28 -6.70 9.95
N LEU A 490 -20.20 -6.44 9.21
CA LEU A 490 -19.16 -5.48 9.58
C LEU A 490 -18.63 -4.74 8.34
N ILE A 491 -18.54 -3.41 8.41
CA ILE A 491 -17.88 -2.57 7.40
C ILE A 491 -17.26 -1.35 8.08
N ALA A 492 -15.98 -1.07 7.81
CA ALA A 492 -15.26 0.02 8.47
C ALA A 492 -15.50 -0.01 9.99
N ASN A 493 -16.16 0.99 10.58
CA ASN A 493 -16.48 1.03 12.02
C ASN A 493 -17.93 0.66 12.35
N PHE A 494 -18.73 0.32 11.34
CA PHE A 494 -20.13 -0.06 11.49
C PHE A 494 -20.28 -1.57 11.56
N GLU A 495 -21.14 -2.01 12.48
CA GLU A 495 -21.45 -3.42 12.66
C GLU A 495 -22.88 -3.61 13.16
N THR A 496 -23.48 -4.74 12.79
CA THR A 496 -24.82 -5.10 13.26
C THR A 496 -25.11 -6.58 13.06
N TRP A 497 -26.05 -7.11 13.82
CA TRP A 497 -26.69 -8.37 13.47
C TRP A 497 -27.58 -8.16 12.23
N ILE A 498 -27.38 -8.98 11.20
CA ILE A 498 -28.37 -9.18 10.12
C ILE A 498 -29.51 -10.03 10.68
N CYS A 499 -29.16 -11.11 11.38
CA CYS A 499 -30.11 -11.90 12.13
C CYS A 499 -29.45 -12.51 13.37
N ALA A 500 -30.14 -12.43 14.51
CA ALA A 500 -29.68 -13.06 15.75
C ALA A 500 -29.54 -14.58 15.59
N VAL A 501 -28.75 -15.21 16.46
CA VAL A 501 -28.56 -16.67 16.49
C VAL A 501 -29.88 -17.37 16.80
N LYS A 502 -30.55 -17.88 15.76
CA LYS A 502 -31.88 -18.53 15.88
C LYS A 502 -32.16 -19.61 14.84
N TYR A 503 -31.43 -19.62 13.71
CA TYR A 503 -31.67 -20.56 12.62
C TYR A 503 -30.90 -21.85 12.81
N GLN A 504 -31.37 -22.97 12.26
CA GLN A 504 -30.64 -24.23 12.29
C GLN A 504 -29.40 -24.17 11.39
N ASP A 505 -29.52 -23.49 10.25
CA ASP A 505 -28.43 -23.26 9.32
C ASP A 505 -28.63 -21.96 8.53
N VAL A 506 -27.52 -21.42 8.01
CA VAL A 506 -27.49 -20.25 7.12
C VAL A 506 -26.42 -20.44 6.05
N LYS A 507 -26.70 -19.98 4.83
CA LYS A 507 -25.75 -19.96 3.71
C LYS A 507 -26.00 -18.76 2.79
N ALA A 508 -24.94 -18.25 2.18
CA ALA A 508 -25.04 -17.19 1.19
C ALA A 508 -25.64 -17.72 -0.11
N LEU A 509 -26.60 -16.98 -0.69
CA LEU A 509 -27.14 -17.26 -2.02
C LEU A 509 -26.52 -16.33 -3.06
N SER A 510 -26.43 -15.05 -2.70
CA SER A 510 -25.80 -14.03 -3.53
C SER A 510 -25.25 -12.93 -2.63
N LYS A 511 -24.94 -11.80 -3.23
CA LYS A 511 -24.31 -10.68 -2.56
C LYS A 511 -25.18 -10.01 -1.48
N GLU A 512 -26.50 -10.03 -1.66
CA GLU A 512 -27.47 -9.37 -0.78
C GLU A 512 -28.41 -10.35 -0.05
N PHE A 513 -28.32 -11.66 -0.32
CA PHE A 513 -29.34 -12.63 0.06
C PHE A 513 -28.77 -13.90 0.67
N PHE A 514 -29.45 -14.39 1.70
CA PHE A 514 -29.06 -15.53 2.50
C PHE A 514 -30.22 -16.51 2.62
N ALA A 515 -29.94 -17.79 2.42
CA ALA A 515 -30.88 -18.84 2.78
C ALA A 515 -30.75 -19.13 4.27
N VAL A 516 -31.88 -19.23 4.95
CA VAL A 516 -31.97 -19.53 6.38
C VAL A 516 -32.84 -20.76 6.61
N GLN A 517 -32.46 -21.61 7.55
CA GLN A 517 -33.14 -22.87 7.81
C GLN A 517 -33.86 -22.87 9.17
N GLU A 518 -35.13 -23.27 9.18
CA GLU A 518 -35.93 -23.52 10.38
C GLU A 518 -36.82 -24.75 10.15
N GLN A 519 -36.93 -25.63 11.15
CA GLN A 519 -37.71 -26.88 11.05
C GLN A 519 -37.36 -27.73 9.81
N ASN A 520 -36.07 -27.78 9.43
CA ASN A 520 -35.53 -28.44 8.23
C ASN A 520 -36.11 -27.93 6.90
N LYS A 521 -36.68 -26.73 6.89
CA LYS A 521 -37.13 -26.01 5.70
C LYS A 521 -36.31 -24.75 5.52
N TRP A 522 -36.23 -24.27 4.29
CA TRP A 522 -35.46 -23.11 3.89
C TRP A 522 -36.36 -21.94 3.49
N GLY A 523 -35.95 -20.74 3.88
CA GLY A 523 -36.48 -19.47 3.40
C GLY A 523 -35.34 -18.52 3.06
N VAL A 524 -35.67 -17.34 2.58
CA VAL A 524 -34.68 -16.33 2.17
C VAL A 524 -34.87 -15.06 2.98
N ILE A 525 -33.75 -14.51 3.47
CA ILE A 525 -33.67 -13.15 4.01
C ILE A 525 -32.71 -12.31 3.18
N ASP A 526 -32.92 -11.00 3.18
CA ASP A 526 -31.96 -10.05 2.62
C ASP A 526 -30.88 -9.62 3.64
N LEU A 527 -29.97 -8.77 3.19
CA LEU A 527 -28.88 -8.22 4.00
C LEU A 527 -29.37 -7.42 5.22
N THR A 528 -30.61 -6.91 5.21
CA THR A 528 -31.22 -6.19 6.34
C THR A 528 -31.87 -7.11 7.36
N GLY A 529 -31.91 -8.42 7.07
CA GLY A 529 -32.61 -9.41 7.87
C GLY A 529 -34.11 -9.49 7.57
N GLN A 530 -34.58 -8.80 6.52
CA GLN A 530 -35.98 -8.85 6.10
C GLN A 530 -36.25 -10.18 5.39
N GLU A 531 -37.36 -10.83 5.76
CA GLU A 531 -37.85 -12.03 5.09
C GLU A 531 -38.32 -11.71 3.66
N ILE A 532 -37.72 -12.39 2.68
CA ILE A 532 -38.12 -12.36 1.27
C ILE A 532 -39.09 -13.49 0.97
N THR A 533 -38.84 -14.67 1.55
CA THR A 533 -39.71 -15.84 1.40
C THR A 533 -39.95 -16.52 2.74
N LYS A 534 -41.13 -17.14 2.88
CA LYS A 534 -41.41 -18.02 4.02
C LYS A 534 -40.46 -19.21 4.04
N VAL A 535 -40.23 -19.73 5.22
CA VAL A 535 -39.41 -20.93 5.44
C VAL A 535 -40.22 -22.19 5.11
N GLU A 536 -40.36 -22.50 3.82
CA GLU A 536 -41.20 -23.62 3.33
C GLU A 536 -40.52 -24.52 2.30
N PHE A 537 -39.41 -24.09 1.71
CA PHE A 537 -38.70 -24.85 0.68
C PHE A 537 -37.94 -26.03 1.29
N ASP A 538 -37.91 -27.15 0.60
CA ASP A 538 -37.08 -28.32 0.95
C ASP A 538 -35.59 -28.01 0.81
N GLU A 539 -35.23 -27.13 -0.14
CA GLU A 539 -33.87 -26.71 -0.40
C GLU A 539 -33.88 -25.38 -1.16
N ILE A 540 -32.85 -24.56 -0.98
CA ILE A 540 -32.61 -23.36 -1.79
C ILE A 540 -31.16 -23.34 -2.25
N ILE A 541 -30.96 -23.10 -3.54
CA ILE A 541 -29.63 -22.98 -4.16
C ILE A 541 -29.47 -21.64 -4.88
N PRO A 542 -28.23 -21.14 -5.06
CA PRO A 542 -27.97 -19.94 -5.87
C PRO A 542 -28.44 -20.10 -7.34
N VAL A 543 -28.78 -18.98 -7.99
CA VAL A 543 -29.05 -18.94 -9.44
C VAL A 543 -27.72 -18.88 -10.21
N ILE A 544 -27.67 -19.53 -11.39
CA ILE A 544 -26.48 -19.56 -12.28
C ILE A 544 -26.58 -18.47 -13.40
N SER A 545 -27.65 -17.67 -13.43
CA SER A 545 -27.88 -16.58 -14.40
C SER A 545 -28.02 -15.21 -13.71
N TYR A 546 -27.85 -14.13 -14.50
CA TYR A 546 -27.75 -12.75 -14.02
C TYR A 546 -28.99 -12.14 -13.35
N SER A 547 -30.16 -12.79 -13.41
CA SER A 547 -31.39 -12.30 -12.77
C SER A 547 -32.00 -13.39 -11.90
N GLY A 548 -32.03 -13.16 -10.58
CA GLY A 548 -32.67 -14.04 -9.59
C GLY A 548 -31.88 -14.15 -8.27
N ILE A 549 -32.59 -14.43 -7.18
CA ILE A 549 -32.02 -14.60 -5.83
C ILE A 549 -31.58 -16.06 -5.61
N GLY A 550 -32.43 -17.01 -5.94
CA GLY A 550 -32.14 -18.44 -5.80
C GLY A 550 -33.22 -19.31 -6.45
N TYR A 551 -32.93 -20.60 -6.59
CA TYR A 551 -33.94 -21.62 -6.92
C TYR A 551 -34.40 -22.32 -5.64
N GLY A 552 -35.71 -22.24 -5.36
CA GLY A 552 -36.35 -22.92 -4.24
C GLY A 552 -37.04 -24.20 -4.68
N PHE A 553 -36.78 -25.31 -3.98
CA PHE A 553 -37.40 -26.61 -4.25
C PHE A 553 -38.56 -26.82 -3.28
N PHE A 554 -39.73 -27.17 -3.80
CA PHE A 554 -40.89 -27.52 -2.98
C PHE A 554 -41.55 -28.77 -3.57
N GLY A 555 -41.34 -29.91 -2.91
CA GLY A 555 -41.67 -31.21 -3.49
C GLY A 555 -40.89 -31.46 -4.80
N ASP A 556 -41.61 -31.77 -5.86
CA ASP A 556 -41.05 -32.00 -7.20
C ASP A 556 -41.02 -30.73 -8.07
N ASP A 557 -41.44 -29.58 -7.53
CA ASP A 557 -41.49 -28.31 -8.26
C ASP A 557 -40.29 -27.42 -7.89
N VAL A 558 -39.79 -26.69 -8.89
CA VAL A 558 -38.69 -25.74 -8.74
C VAL A 558 -39.20 -24.33 -9.03
N TYR A 559 -38.90 -23.41 -8.12
CA TYR A 559 -39.32 -22.03 -8.19
C TYR A 559 -38.11 -21.11 -8.33
N LEU A 560 -38.20 -20.12 -9.21
CA LEU A 560 -37.27 -18.99 -9.25
C LEU A 560 -37.73 -17.98 -8.19
N ILE A 561 -36.83 -17.62 -7.29
CA ILE A 561 -37.05 -16.60 -6.27
C ILE A 561 -36.42 -15.30 -6.77
N GLU A 562 -37.23 -14.24 -6.88
CA GLU A 562 -36.80 -12.90 -7.28
C GLU A 562 -37.20 -11.86 -6.22
N LYS A 563 -36.74 -10.61 -6.35
CA LYS A 563 -37.14 -9.53 -5.43
C LYS A 563 -38.64 -9.24 -5.54
N GLU A 564 -39.19 -9.39 -6.74
CA GLU A 564 -40.55 -9.03 -7.11
C GLU A 564 -41.57 -10.15 -6.83
N GLY A 565 -41.11 -11.39 -6.63
CA GLY A 565 -41.99 -12.52 -6.39
C GLY A 565 -41.31 -13.88 -6.53
N ILE A 566 -42.14 -14.92 -6.44
CA ILE A 566 -41.75 -16.32 -6.60
C ILE A 566 -42.58 -16.88 -7.74
N GLU A 567 -41.92 -17.43 -8.76
CA GLU A 567 -42.58 -18.05 -9.91
C GLU A 567 -41.99 -19.43 -10.23
N LEU A 568 -42.70 -20.23 -11.01
CA LEU A 568 -42.19 -21.52 -11.46
C LEU A 568 -40.96 -21.30 -12.35
N ALA A 569 -39.87 -22.00 -12.06
CA ALA A 569 -38.64 -21.85 -12.81
C ALA A 569 -38.83 -22.29 -14.26
N ASP A 570 -38.24 -21.55 -15.20
CA ASP A 570 -38.27 -21.90 -16.61
C ASP A 570 -37.54 -23.24 -16.84
N LYS A 571 -38.30 -24.25 -17.29
CA LYS A 571 -37.79 -25.59 -17.56
C LYS A 571 -36.76 -25.60 -18.69
N LEU A 572 -36.91 -24.77 -19.71
CA LEU A 572 -35.96 -24.70 -20.83
C LEU A 572 -34.63 -24.12 -20.34
N HIS A 573 -34.69 -23.05 -19.54
CA HIS A 573 -33.51 -22.44 -18.92
C HIS A 573 -32.79 -23.44 -18.01
N LEU A 574 -33.50 -24.11 -17.10
CA LEU A 574 -32.91 -25.15 -16.24
C LEU A 574 -32.34 -26.33 -17.05
N LYS A 575 -33.01 -26.71 -18.14
CA LYS A 575 -32.56 -27.77 -19.03
C LYS A 575 -31.26 -27.39 -19.74
N ASP A 576 -31.11 -26.15 -20.20
CA ASP A 576 -29.86 -25.67 -20.79
C ASP A 576 -28.70 -25.78 -19.77
N TYR A 577 -28.93 -25.49 -18.48
CA TYR A 577 -27.89 -25.67 -17.46
C TYR A 577 -27.50 -27.13 -17.19
N VAL A 578 -28.48 -28.04 -17.21
CA VAL A 578 -28.26 -29.47 -17.03
C VAL A 578 -27.62 -30.10 -18.28
N GLU A 579 -28.00 -29.67 -19.49
CA GLU A 579 -27.59 -30.25 -20.77
C GLU A 579 -26.33 -29.61 -21.40
N ALA A 580 -26.15 -28.29 -21.33
CA ALA A 580 -25.01 -27.59 -21.94
C ALA A 580 -23.65 -27.98 -21.32
N ASN A 581 -23.66 -28.71 -20.20
CA ASN A 581 -22.48 -28.97 -19.38
C ASN A 581 -22.11 -30.46 -19.28
N GLY A 582 -22.29 -31.25 -20.34
CA GLY A 582 -21.99 -32.69 -20.39
C GLY A 582 -20.59 -33.14 -19.90
N GLU A 583 -19.62 -32.23 -19.74
CA GLU A 583 -18.32 -32.47 -19.10
C GLU A 583 -18.03 -31.59 -17.85
N TYR A 584 -18.79 -30.52 -17.58
CA TYR A 584 -18.56 -29.55 -16.47
C TYR A 584 -19.76 -29.35 -15.50
N GLY A 585 -20.87 -30.07 -15.69
CA GLY A 585 -22.10 -29.88 -14.87
C GLY A 585 -21.91 -30.26 -13.39
N TYR A 586 -20.91 -31.08 -13.10
CA TYR A 586 -20.48 -31.46 -11.76
C TYR A 586 -20.01 -30.28 -10.89
N TYR A 587 -19.71 -29.13 -11.48
CA TYR A 587 -19.16 -27.99 -10.75
C TYR A 587 -20.21 -27.10 -10.07
N TYR A 588 -21.50 -27.20 -10.44
CA TYR A 588 -22.52 -26.25 -9.97
C TYR A 588 -23.55 -26.84 -9.01
N PHE A 589 -23.92 -28.12 -9.17
CA PHE A 589 -24.94 -28.76 -8.35
C PHE A 589 -24.49 -30.13 -7.84
N SER A 590 -24.99 -30.52 -6.67
CA SER A 590 -24.81 -31.90 -6.20
C SER A 590 -25.64 -32.87 -7.05
N ASN A 591 -25.24 -34.14 -7.09
CA ASN A 591 -25.98 -35.21 -7.79
C ASN A 591 -27.45 -35.32 -7.34
N GLU A 592 -27.75 -34.94 -6.10
CA GLU A 592 -29.12 -34.93 -5.59
C GLU A 592 -29.95 -33.77 -6.18
N ILE A 593 -29.36 -32.57 -6.22
CA ILE A 593 -30.00 -31.38 -6.78
C ILE A 593 -30.25 -31.55 -8.28
N GLN A 594 -29.27 -32.09 -9.01
CA GLN A 594 -29.43 -32.35 -10.44
C GLN A 594 -30.63 -33.27 -10.74
N LYS A 595 -30.80 -34.35 -9.96
CA LYS A 595 -31.96 -35.25 -10.09
C LYS A 595 -33.29 -34.57 -9.80
N LYS A 596 -33.34 -33.67 -8.82
CA LYS A 596 -34.54 -32.88 -8.52
C LYS A 596 -34.89 -31.97 -9.70
N ILE A 597 -33.90 -31.29 -10.30
CA ILE A 597 -34.08 -30.45 -11.48
C ILE A 597 -34.56 -31.29 -12.69
N GLU A 598 -33.93 -32.44 -12.96
CA GLU A 598 -34.33 -33.35 -14.03
C GLU A 598 -35.78 -33.86 -13.86
N THR A 599 -36.17 -34.16 -12.63
CA THR A 599 -37.55 -34.59 -12.29
C THR A 599 -38.56 -33.49 -12.59
N TYR A 600 -38.24 -32.24 -12.24
CA TYR A 600 -39.08 -31.08 -12.55
C TYR A 600 -39.21 -30.81 -14.05
N ILE A 601 -38.09 -30.90 -14.80
CA ILE A 601 -38.08 -30.71 -16.26
C ILE A 601 -38.94 -31.78 -16.96
N ALA A 602 -38.90 -33.03 -16.47
CA ALA A 602 -39.64 -34.16 -17.04
C ALA A 602 -41.16 -34.13 -16.76
N LYS A 603 -41.62 -33.29 -15.82
CA LYS A 603 -43.03 -33.13 -15.47
C LYS A 603 -43.73 -32.37 -16.60
N ASN A 604 -44.86 -32.88 -17.12
CA ASN A 604 -45.62 -32.22 -18.20
C ASN A 604 -46.29 -30.93 -17.71
#